data_AF-A0A9X2D3K6-F1
#
_entry.id   AF-A0A9X2D3K6-F1
#
_cell.length_a   1.000
_cell.length_b   1.000
_cell.length_c   1.000
_cell.angle_alpha   90.00
_cell.angle_beta   90.00
_cell.angle_gamma   90.00
#
_symmetry.space_group_name_H-M   'P 1'
#
loop_
_entity.id
_entity.type
_entity.pdbx_description
1 polymer ?
#
loop_
_entity_poly.entity_id
_entity_poly.type
_entity_poly.pdbx_seq_one_letter_code
_entity_poly.pdbx_strand_id
1 'polypeptide(L)'
;MTGQIPYRGQVARVLNTTSMVIDKLPEAEDFLRWSCENFTQNEHAIAVEWRNDISTLDLDTITNAFKSSINQKICPSLQEAKSIAESLVNRSNKSAEDIQNELSFLGVRPEFHNEILKRWTLQGSPPLSSFAPYAAYMLTLETFFYIARAAGLIPLSTSSWMDLNYLYYLPFCMIFVSSDKLHKRCAPLFMRKDQHFVWGEELKKDLASLDAHYHSLPDEIKKKGISFFANKPPKKPTFLVTELWDKFFPGWQLSQNKTKLSEKERASILEEVNNLFNLNESKQGTADIYINDTDSLLIKRKMRKQKGSWVLLNEGVLDKT
;
A
#
# COMPACT_ATOMS: atom_id res chain seq x y z
N MET A 1 10.11 -8.40 -2.60
CA MET A 1 8.69 -8.03 -2.35
C MET A 1 8.02 -7.80 -3.70
N THR A 2 6.83 -8.36 -3.90
CA THR A 2 6.17 -8.50 -5.22
C THR A 2 4.98 -7.55 -5.42
N GLY A 3 4.89 -6.46 -4.66
CA GLY A 3 3.78 -5.51 -4.80
C GLY A 3 2.46 -5.95 -4.15
N GLN A 4 2.52 -6.86 -3.16
CA GLN A 4 1.33 -7.36 -2.44
C GLN A 4 1.50 -7.15 -0.94
N ILE A 5 0.42 -6.70 -0.29
CA ILE A 5 0.32 -6.63 1.17
C ILE A 5 -0.18 -8.00 1.66
N PRO A 6 0.50 -8.65 2.61
CA PRO A 6 -0.01 -9.88 3.22
C PRO A 6 -1.32 -9.58 3.96
N TYR A 7 -2.36 -10.38 3.72
CA TYR A 7 -3.65 -10.25 4.39
C TYR A 7 -3.75 -11.19 5.59
N ARG A 8 -4.44 -10.73 6.64
CA ARG A 8 -4.90 -11.55 7.78
C ARG A 8 -6.43 -11.64 7.74
N GLY A 9 -6.99 -12.80 8.06
CA GLY A 9 -8.42 -13.07 8.03
C GLY A 9 -8.78 -14.29 8.88
N GLN A 10 -10.07 -14.50 9.11
CA GLN A 10 -10.57 -15.68 9.81
C GLN A 10 -10.71 -16.84 8.82
N VAL A 11 -10.46 -18.06 9.27
CA VAL A 11 -10.55 -19.24 8.43
C VAL A 11 -11.82 -19.99 8.78
N ALA A 12 -12.67 -20.22 7.78
CA ALA A 12 -13.84 -21.06 7.88
C ALA A 12 -13.64 -22.30 7.00
N ARG A 13 -13.86 -23.50 7.56
CA ARG A 13 -13.93 -24.73 6.76
C ARG A 13 -15.39 -25.04 6.47
N VAL A 14 -15.73 -25.13 5.19
CA VAL A 14 -17.07 -25.52 4.73
C VAL A 14 -16.93 -26.68 3.75
N LEU A 15 -17.62 -27.79 4.04
CA LEU A 15 -17.81 -28.92 3.11
C LEU A 15 -16.52 -29.40 2.39
N ASN A 16 -15.44 -29.61 3.15
CA ASN A 16 -14.09 -29.99 2.67
C ASN A 16 -13.28 -28.94 1.90
N THR A 17 -13.78 -27.71 1.75
CA THR A 17 -13.01 -26.57 1.24
C THR A 17 -12.55 -25.64 2.36
N THR A 18 -11.32 -25.13 2.23
CA THR A 18 -10.74 -24.14 3.15
C THR A 18 -11.03 -22.75 2.61
N SER A 19 -11.94 -22.04 3.27
CA SER A 19 -12.33 -20.68 2.89
C SER A 19 -11.73 -19.66 3.85
N MET A 20 -11.08 -18.64 3.32
CA MET A 20 -10.67 -17.47 4.11
C MET A 20 -11.78 -16.44 4.07
N VAL A 21 -12.29 -16.07 5.24
CA VAL A 21 -13.23 -14.97 5.39
C VAL A 21 -12.48 -13.78 5.98
N ILE A 22 -12.36 -12.74 5.17
CA ILE A 22 -11.90 -11.44 5.64
C ILE A 22 -13.16 -10.68 6.05
N ASP A 23 -13.55 -10.86 7.31
CA ASP A 23 -14.60 -10.05 7.93
C ASP A 23 -14.06 -8.66 8.28
N LYS A 24 -14.97 -7.76 8.66
CA LYS A 24 -14.74 -6.35 8.98
C LYS A 24 -13.51 -6.17 9.87
N LEU A 25 -12.39 -5.83 9.26
CA LEU A 25 -11.21 -5.35 9.99
C LEU A 25 -11.65 -4.08 10.75
N PRO A 26 -11.34 -3.93 12.05
CA PRO A 26 -11.65 -2.72 12.80
C PRO A 26 -11.22 -1.44 12.06
N GLU A 27 -10.06 -1.49 11.40
CA GLU A 27 -9.52 -0.40 10.58
C GLU A 27 -10.39 -0.07 9.37
N ALA A 28 -11.13 -1.04 8.83
CA ALA A 28 -12.07 -0.81 7.74
C ALA A 28 -13.34 -0.08 8.21
N GLU A 29 -13.78 -0.31 9.46
CA GLU A 29 -14.89 0.45 10.06
C GLU A 29 -14.48 1.89 10.34
N ASP A 30 -13.28 2.09 10.89
CA ASP A 30 -12.71 3.42 11.08
C ASP A 30 -12.55 4.15 9.75
N PHE A 31 -12.01 3.49 8.72
CA PHE A 31 -11.86 4.08 7.39
C PHE A 31 -13.21 4.51 6.78
N LEU A 32 -14.25 3.70 6.93
CA LEU A 32 -15.59 4.06 6.48
C LEU A 32 -16.12 5.28 7.23
N ARG A 33 -15.90 5.35 8.54
CA ARG A 33 -16.31 6.47 9.38
C ARG A 33 -15.57 7.75 8.99
N TRP A 34 -14.24 7.69 8.82
CA TRP A 34 -13.40 8.79 8.36
C TRP A 34 -13.80 9.28 6.97
N SER A 35 -14.16 8.37 6.07
CA SER A 35 -14.62 8.75 4.74
C SER A 35 -15.84 9.67 4.83
N CYS A 36 -16.69 9.48 5.84
CA CYS A 36 -17.89 10.29 6.12
C CYS A 36 -17.58 11.51 6.99
N GLU A 37 -16.30 11.88 7.13
CA GLU A 37 -15.82 12.99 7.96
C GLU A 37 -16.20 12.85 9.44
N ASN A 38 -16.48 11.62 9.88
CA ASN A 38 -16.85 11.33 11.25
C ASN A 38 -15.61 10.84 12.01
N PHE A 39 -15.07 11.70 12.87
CA PHE A 39 -13.89 11.42 13.68
C PHE A 39 -14.26 11.46 15.17
N THR A 40 -13.69 10.55 15.94
CA THR A 40 -13.87 10.48 17.40
C THR A 40 -12.92 11.44 18.09
N GLN A 41 -13.25 11.82 19.33
CA GLN A 41 -12.36 12.65 20.15
C GLN A 41 -11.01 11.97 20.42
N ASN A 42 -11.00 10.65 20.59
CA ASN A 42 -9.77 9.89 20.79
C ASN A 42 -8.84 10.00 19.57
N GLU A 43 -9.37 9.91 18.36
CA GLU A 43 -8.57 10.08 17.14
C GLU A 43 -8.05 11.50 16.97
N HIS A 44 -8.83 12.50 17.36
CA HIS A 44 -8.34 13.87 17.42
C HIS A 44 -7.18 14.01 18.40
N ALA A 45 -7.28 13.40 19.59
CA ALA A 45 -6.21 13.42 20.59
C ALA A 45 -4.94 12.72 20.05
N ILE A 46 -5.07 11.53 19.49
CA ILE A 46 -3.96 10.79 18.85
C ILE A 46 -3.33 11.62 17.73
N ALA A 47 -4.13 12.28 16.90
CA ALA A 47 -3.60 13.13 15.82
C ALA A 47 -2.86 14.37 16.34
N VAL A 48 -3.24 14.90 17.51
CA VAL A 48 -2.52 16.00 18.17
C VAL A 48 -1.20 15.50 18.76
N GLU A 49 -1.24 14.39 19.50
CA GLU A 49 -0.06 13.76 20.10
C GLU A 49 0.98 13.41 19.01
N TRP A 50 0.55 12.75 17.94
CA TRP A 50 1.41 12.41 16.81
C TRP A 50 2.09 13.63 16.18
N ARG A 51 1.38 14.76 16.02
CA ARG A 51 2.00 16.01 15.51
C ARG A 51 3.00 16.59 16.50
N ASN A 52 2.72 16.50 17.81
CA ASN A 52 3.64 16.96 18.84
C ASN A 52 4.92 16.11 18.84
N ASP A 53 4.81 14.78 18.82
CA ASP A 53 5.95 13.87 18.76
C ASP A 53 6.82 14.11 17.53
N ILE A 54 6.18 14.39 16.40
CA ILE A 54 6.88 14.71 15.16
C ILE A 54 7.62 16.04 15.27
N SER A 55 7.06 17.03 15.97
CA SER A 55 7.71 18.33 16.16
C SER A 55 8.93 18.27 17.09
N THR A 56 9.03 17.24 17.94
CA THR A 56 10.15 17.05 18.88
C THR A 56 11.29 16.20 18.31
N LEU A 57 11.14 15.65 17.10
CA LEU A 57 12.20 14.89 16.43
C LEU A 57 13.43 15.77 16.15
N ASP A 58 14.54 15.43 16.80
CA ASP A 58 15.84 16.08 16.58
C ASP A 58 16.53 15.52 15.33
N LEU A 59 16.05 15.96 14.17
CA LEU A 59 16.63 15.63 12.87
C LEU A 59 18.02 16.26 12.68
N ASP A 60 18.33 17.34 13.40
CA ASP A 60 19.59 18.08 13.29
C ASP A 60 20.75 17.28 13.88
N THR A 61 20.58 16.70 15.07
CA THR A 61 21.62 15.90 15.72
C THR A 61 22.04 14.73 14.84
N ILE A 62 21.08 13.97 14.30
CA ILE A 62 21.38 12.84 13.42
C ILE A 62 22.03 13.34 12.12
N THR A 63 21.48 14.37 11.50
CA THR A 63 22.06 14.97 10.27
C THR A 63 23.50 15.43 10.48
N ASN A 64 23.82 16.04 11.61
CA ASN A 64 25.16 16.53 11.91
C ASN A 64 26.17 15.40 12.14
N ALA A 65 25.75 14.27 12.72
CA ALA A 65 26.57 13.06 12.80
C ALA A 65 26.91 12.48 11.40
N PHE A 66 25.98 12.58 10.45
CA PHE A 66 26.27 12.22 9.06
C PHE A 66 27.17 13.26 8.36
N LYS A 67 27.02 14.56 8.63
CA LYS A 67 27.92 15.59 8.05
C LYS A 67 29.38 15.42 8.48
N SER A 68 29.65 15.02 9.72
CA SER A 68 31.03 14.77 10.17
C SER A 68 31.65 13.54 9.50
N SER A 69 30.81 12.57 9.14
CA SER A 69 31.21 11.32 8.49
C SER A 69 31.31 11.43 6.96
N ILE A 70 30.57 12.36 6.37
CA ILE A 70 30.48 12.57 4.91
C ILE A 70 31.11 13.90 4.57
N ASN A 71 32.22 13.87 3.86
CA ASN A 71 32.80 15.10 3.35
C ASN A 71 31.81 15.69 2.32
N GLN A 72 31.27 16.89 2.57
CA GLN A 72 30.18 17.49 1.76
C GLN A 72 30.50 17.60 0.25
N LYS A 73 31.79 17.58 -0.13
CA LYS A 73 32.24 17.54 -1.53
C LYS A 73 32.07 16.19 -2.22
N ILE A 74 31.80 15.11 -1.49
CA ILE A 74 31.82 13.72 -1.98
C ILE A 74 30.42 13.24 -2.41
N CYS A 75 29.34 13.97 -2.15
CA CYS A 75 27.98 13.55 -2.53
C CYS A 75 27.26 14.59 -3.42
N PRO A 76 27.61 14.71 -4.71
CA PRO A 76 27.04 15.67 -5.64
C PRO A 76 25.58 15.40 -6.06
N SER A 77 25.04 14.20 -5.82
CA SER A 77 23.72 13.83 -6.36
C SER A 77 22.92 12.89 -5.46
N LEU A 78 21.59 12.87 -5.65
CA LEU A 78 20.71 11.93 -4.95
C LEU A 78 21.02 10.47 -5.32
N GLN A 79 21.48 10.22 -6.55
CA GLN A 79 21.88 8.88 -6.98
C GLN A 79 23.09 8.37 -6.18
N GLU A 80 24.05 9.26 -5.92
CA GLU A 80 25.23 8.95 -5.12
C GLU A 80 24.88 8.79 -3.64
N ALA A 81 24.03 9.66 -3.09
CA ALA A 81 23.49 9.51 -1.75
C ALA A 81 22.83 8.13 -1.55
N LYS A 82 22.05 7.67 -2.54
CA LYS A 82 21.43 6.35 -2.52
C LYS A 82 22.48 5.24 -2.56
N SER A 83 23.48 5.36 -3.43
CA SER A 83 24.54 4.35 -3.56
C SER A 83 25.35 4.21 -2.26
N ILE A 84 25.65 5.33 -1.59
CA ILE A 84 26.30 5.32 -0.28
C ILE A 84 25.40 4.64 0.76
N ALA A 85 24.11 5.01 0.83
CA ALA A 85 23.16 4.39 1.75
C ALA A 85 23.06 2.87 1.54
N GLU A 86 22.93 2.41 0.29
CA GLU A 86 22.88 0.99 -0.06
C GLU A 86 24.16 0.26 0.38
N SER A 87 25.33 0.89 0.22
CA SER A 87 26.61 0.30 0.63
C SER A 87 26.73 0.14 2.15
N LEU A 88 26.26 1.14 2.93
CA LEU A 88 26.28 1.10 4.39
C LEU A 88 25.32 0.04 4.92
N VAL A 89 24.11 0.00 4.38
CA VAL A 89 23.06 -0.92 4.82
C VAL A 89 23.36 -2.37 4.41
N ASN A 90 23.95 -2.60 3.24
CA ASN A 90 24.21 -3.95 2.73
C ASN A 90 25.63 -4.43 2.97
N ARG A 91 26.43 -3.75 3.81
CA ARG A 91 27.79 -4.20 4.12
C ARG A 91 27.78 -5.63 4.68
N SER A 92 28.70 -6.46 4.20
CA SER A 92 28.96 -7.78 4.76
C SER A 92 29.59 -7.67 6.15
N ASN A 93 29.42 -8.69 6.99
CA ASN A 93 30.05 -8.82 8.31
C ASN A 93 29.58 -7.78 9.35
N LYS A 94 28.29 -7.43 9.36
CA LYS A 94 27.72 -6.67 10.46
C LYS A 94 27.91 -7.42 11.77
N SER A 95 28.17 -6.69 12.85
CA SER A 95 28.18 -7.25 14.21
C SER A 95 26.75 -7.37 14.76
N ALA A 96 26.56 -8.08 15.87
CA ALA A 96 25.28 -8.07 16.58
C ALA A 96 24.92 -6.68 17.10
N GLU A 97 25.92 -5.87 17.49
CA GLU A 97 25.74 -4.49 17.92
C GLU A 97 25.25 -3.61 16.77
N ASP A 98 25.78 -3.79 15.55
CA ASP A 98 25.30 -3.09 14.37
C ASP A 98 23.81 -3.34 14.14
N ILE A 99 23.38 -4.60 14.20
CA ILE A 99 21.97 -4.97 14.03
C ILE A 99 21.12 -4.39 15.16
N GLN A 100 21.59 -4.40 16.40
CA GLN A 100 20.87 -3.81 17.52
C GLN A 100 20.67 -2.29 17.38
N ASN A 101 21.71 -1.59 16.90
CA ASN A 101 21.63 -0.16 16.58
C ASN A 101 20.64 0.09 15.44
N GLU A 102 20.64 -0.74 14.40
CA GLU A 102 19.71 -0.63 13.27
C GLU A 102 18.25 -0.90 13.67
N LEU A 103 18.01 -1.87 14.56
CA LEU A 103 16.68 -2.12 15.12
C LEU A 103 16.20 -0.92 15.95
N SER A 104 17.09 -0.35 16.76
CA SER A 104 16.76 0.84 17.56
C SER A 104 16.48 2.05 16.66
N PHE A 105 17.28 2.23 15.61
CA PHE A 105 17.12 3.30 14.62
C PHE A 105 15.79 3.19 13.88
N LEU A 106 15.36 1.98 13.51
CA LEU A 106 14.04 1.72 12.90
C LEU A 106 12.87 1.78 13.91
N GLY A 107 13.12 2.09 15.18
CA GLY A 107 12.08 2.16 16.22
C GLY A 107 11.47 0.80 16.57
N VAL A 108 12.18 -0.31 16.32
CA VAL A 108 11.72 -1.65 16.73
C VAL A 108 11.70 -1.70 18.25
N ARG A 109 10.58 -2.15 18.82
CA ARG A 109 10.44 -2.21 20.29
C ARG A 109 11.48 -3.15 20.92
N PRO A 110 12.14 -2.77 22.04
CA PRO A 110 13.24 -3.51 22.64
C PRO A 110 12.92 -4.98 22.95
N GLU A 111 11.67 -5.31 23.31
CA GLU A 111 11.25 -6.67 23.61
C GLU A 111 11.43 -7.65 22.44
N PHE A 112 11.51 -7.16 21.20
CA PHE A 112 11.71 -7.99 20.01
C PHE A 112 13.18 -8.15 19.61
N HIS A 113 14.10 -7.35 20.16
CA HIS A 113 15.49 -7.29 19.69
C HIS A 113 16.20 -8.63 19.84
N ASN A 114 16.09 -9.26 21.02
CA ASN A 114 16.77 -10.52 21.32
C ASN A 114 16.34 -11.65 20.38
N GLU A 115 15.04 -11.74 20.09
CA GLU A 115 14.51 -12.80 19.22
C GLU A 115 14.96 -12.59 17.77
N ILE A 116 14.94 -11.35 17.28
CA ILE A 116 15.42 -11.01 15.93
C ILE A 116 16.92 -11.33 15.79
N LEU A 117 17.74 -10.90 16.75
CA LEU A 117 19.19 -11.14 16.76
C LEU A 117 19.53 -12.63 16.80
N LYS A 118 18.80 -13.41 17.62
CA LYS A 118 18.97 -14.86 17.69
C LYS A 118 18.67 -15.51 16.34
N ARG A 119 17.55 -15.16 15.70
CA ARG A 119 17.16 -15.68 14.38
C ARG A 119 18.19 -15.34 13.30
N TRP A 120 18.68 -14.11 13.29
CA TRP A 120 19.67 -13.65 12.33
C TRP A 120 21.01 -14.40 12.49
N THR A 121 21.50 -14.53 13.73
CA THR A 121 22.73 -15.26 14.05
C THR A 121 22.62 -16.74 13.68
N LEU A 122 21.48 -17.38 13.96
CA LEU A 122 21.24 -18.79 13.61
C LEU A 122 21.27 -19.05 12.09
N GLN A 123 21.03 -18.03 11.27
CA GLN A 123 21.13 -18.13 9.81
C GLN A 123 22.55 -17.81 9.28
N GLY A 124 23.54 -17.69 10.16
CA GLY A 124 24.92 -17.37 9.78
C GLY A 124 25.14 -15.89 9.48
N SER A 125 24.34 -15.00 10.08
CA SER A 125 24.48 -13.55 9.95
C SER A 125 24.45 -13.04 8.49
N PRO A 126 23.42 -13.40 7.70
CA PRO A 126 23.33 -12.98 6.30
C PRO A 126 23.12 -11.46 6.16
N PRO A 127 23.38 -10.86 4.98
CA PRO A 127 23.06 -9.46 4.72
C PRO A 127 21.59 -9.15 5.01
N LEU A 128 21.31 -7.94 5.52
CA LEU A 128 19.95 -7.55 5.91
C LEU A 128 18.96 -7.59 4.73
N SER A 129 19.43 -7.28 3.51
CA SER A 129 18.64 -7.39 2.29
C SER A 129 18.19 -8.81 1.96
N SER A 130 18.90 -9.84 2.45
CA SER A 130 18.48 -11.24 2.33
C SER A 130 17.64 -11.70 3.53
N PHE A 131 18.01 -11.28 4.74
CA PHE A 131 17.33 -11.68 5.97
C PHE A 131 15.97 -11.02 6.16
N ALA A 132 15.93 -9.71 6.00
CA ALA A 132 14.77 -8.85 6.21
C ALA A 132 14.72 -7.77 5.12
N PRO A 133 14.34 -8.14 3.88
CA PRO A 133 14.43 -7.25 2.71
C PRO A 133 13.70 -5.91 2.88
N TYR A 134 12.57 -5.90 3.61
CA TYR A 134 11.82 -4.69 3.88
C TYR A 134 12.51 -3.78 4.90
N ALA A 135 13.08 -4.35 5.96
CA ALA A 135 13.85 -3.58 6.95
C ALA A 135 15.10 -2.95 6.28
N ALA A 136 15.80 -3.71 5.43
CA ALA A 136 16.90 -3.17 4.63
C ALA A 136 16.45 -2.02 3.72
N TYR A 137 15.28 -2.14 3.09
CA TYR A 137 14.71 -1.06 2.29
C TYR A 137 14.43 0.21 3.12
N MET A 138 13.75 0.08 4.25
CA MET A 138 13.45 1.21 5.15
C MET A 138 14.73 1.87 5.66
N LEU A 139 15.68 1.07 6.14
CA LEU A 139 16.97 1.56 6.64
C LEU A 139 17.77 2.29 5.55
N THR A 140 17.74 1.78 4.32
CA THR A 140 18.39 2.44 3.17
C THR A 140 17.75 3.80 2.90
N LEU A 141 16.43 3.89 2.99
CA LEU A 141 15.69 5.11 2.73
C LEU A 141 15.96 6.20 3.80
N GLU A 142 15.94 5.82 5.07
CA GLU A 142 16.27 6.73 6.17
C GLU A 142 17.74 7.16 6.13
N THR A 143 18.66 6.23 5.91
CA THR A 143 20.09 6.53 5.75
C THR A 143 20.31 7.48 4.56
N PHE A 144 19.65 7.22 3.43
CA PHE A 144 19.66 8.10 2.27
C PHE A 144 19.18 9.52 2.60
N PHE A 145 18.10 9.66 3.38
CA PHE A 145 17.59 10.98 3.78
C PHE A 145 18.67 11.78 4.50
N TYR A 146 19.30 11.21 5.52
CA TYR A 146 20.33 11.90 6.30
C TYR A 146 21.57 12.21 5.47
N ILE A 147 22.00 11.32 4.58
CA ILE A 147 23.12 11.56 3.65
C ILE A 147 22.79 12.69 2.69
N ALA A 148 21.66 12.60 1.98
CA ALA A 148 21.24 13.60 1.01
C ALA A 148 21.02 14.95 1.67
N ARG A 149 20.54 14.96 2.92
CA ARG A 149 20.39 16.17 3.71
C ARG A 149 21.73 16.76 4.13
N ALA A 150 22.65 15.95 4.64
CA ALA A 150 24.00 16.38 5.01
C ALA A 150 24.75 17.01 3.83
N ALA A 151 24.50 16.51 2.62
CA ALA A 151 25.00 17.04 1.35
C ALA A 151 24.21 18.24 0.80
N GLY A 152 23.13 18.69 1.46
CA GLY A 152 22.33 19.84 1.03
C GLY A 152 21.41 19.57 -0.17
N LEU A 153 21.18 18.31 -0.55
CA LEU A 153 20.39 17.91 -1.72
C LEU A 153 18.87 17.91 -1.47
N ILE A 154 18.48 17.86 -0.19
CA ILE A 154 17.09 17.87 0.30
C ILE A 154 16.98 18.91 1.44
N PRO A 155 15.87 19.67 1.56
CA PRO A 155 15.64 20.59 2.68
C PRO A 155 15.60 19.88 4.05
N LEU A 156 16.00 20.56 5.14
CA LEU A 156 15.72 20.07 6.50
C LEU A 156 14.34 20.55 6.86
N SER A 157 13.38 19.64 6.82
CA SER A 157 12.12 19.87 7.50
C SER A 157 11.54 18.53 7.90
N THR A 158 10.80 18.55 8.99
CA THR A 158 10.02 17.40 9.42
C THR A 158 9.00 16.99 8.35
N SER A 159 8.47 17.95 7.59
CA SER A 159 7.66 17.67 6.39
C SER A 159 8.43 16.83 5.38
N SER A 160 9.66 17.23 5.00
CA SER A 160 10.45 16.50 4.00
C SER A 160 10.77 15.07 4.45
N TRP A 161 11.00 14.86 5.75
CA TRP A 161 11.20 13.54 6.33
C TRP A 161 9.92 12.70 6.26
N MET A 162 8.78 13.25 6.69
CA MET A 162 7.47 12.58 6.60
C MET A 162 7.09 12.25 5.17
N ASP A 163 7.32 13.18 4.24
CA ASP A 163 7.07 12.99 2.81
C ASP A 163 7.90 11.80 2.34
N LEU A 164 9.21 11.78 2.60
CA LEU A 164 10.06 10.66 2.19
C LEU A 164 9.61 9.31 2.79
N ASN A 165 9.12 9.26 4.03
CA ASN A 165 8.59 8.04 4.64
C ASN A 165 7.39 7.46 3.88
N TYR A 166 6.69 8.25 3.06
CA TYR A 166 5.66 7.74 2.16
C TYR A 166 6.20 6.73 1.14
N LEU A 167 7.51 6.77 0.85
CA LEU A 167 8.18 5.78 0.02
C LEU A 167 8.30 4.40 0.69
N TYR A 168 7.96 4.24 1.96
CA TYR A 168 7.80 2.92 2.60
C TYR A 168 6.76 2.04 1.92
N TYR A 169 5.80 2.64 1.23
CA TYR A 169 4.81 1.89 0.45
C TYR A 169 5.34 1.38 -0.90
N LEU A 170 6.42 1.96 -1.44
CA LEU A 170 6.92 1.60 -2.78
C LEU A 170 7.11 0.09 -2.96
N PRO A 171 7.70 -0.69 -2.04
CA PRO A 171 7.87 -2.13 -2.24
C PRO A 171 6.55 -2.91 -2.44
N PHE A 172 5.42 -2.32 -2.06
CA PHE A 172 4.09 -2.93 -2.13
C PHE A 172 3.20 -2.34 -3.23
N CYS A 173 3.72 -1.43 -4.06
CA CYS A 173 2.96 -0.81 -5.14
C CYS A 173 3.40 -1.31 -6.53
N MET A 174 2.48 -1.29 -7.49
CA MET A 174 2.81 -1.36 -8.93
C MET A 174 2.93 0.04 -9.52
N ILE A 175 2.03 0.93 -9.12
CA ILE A 175 1.97 2.32 -9.55
C ILE A 175 2.13 3.20 -8.32
N PHE A 176 3.04 4.17 -8.38
CA PHE A 176 3.22 5.17 -7.33
C PHE A 176 2.84 6.54 -7.89
N VAL A 177 1.79 7.14 -7.33
CA VAL A 177 1.27 8.43 -7.78
C VAL A 177 1.64 9.49 -6.76
N SER A 178 2.22 10.61 -7.21
CA SER A 178 2.39 11.76 -6.33
C SER A 178 2.44 13.09 -7.08
N SER A 179 1.93 14.15 -6.45
CA SER A 179 2.13 15.55 -6.87
C SER A 179 3.25 16.23 -6.08
N ASP A 180 4.02 15.50 -5.27
CA ASP A 180 5.12 16.05 -4.49
C ASP A 180 6.45 16.06 -5.27
N LYS A 181 7.17 17.18 -5.20
CA LYS A 181 8.42 17.38 -5.96
C LYS A 181 9.58 16.57 -5.40
N LEU A 182 9.62 16.31 -4.10
CA LEU A 182 10.62 15.44 -3.49
C LEU A 182 10.40 13.99 -3.95
N HIS A 183 9.15 13.50 -3.93
CA HIS A 183 8.80 12.19 -4.48
C HIS A 183 9.18 12.06 -5.96
N LYS A 184 8.90 13.07 -6.79
CA LYS A 184 9.27 13.04 -8.21
C LYS A 184 10.78 12.86 -8.43
N ARG A 185 11.61 13.36 -7.50
CA ARG A 185 13.08 13.23 -7.54
C ARG A 185 13.59 11.94 -6.91
N CYS A 186 12.97 11.50 -5.82
CA CYS A 186 13.48 10.41 -4.99
C CYS A 186 12.85 9.05 -5.34
N ALA A 187 11.54 8.97 -5.57
CA ALA A 187 10.86 7.71 -5.82
C ALA A 187 11.51 6.89 -6.97
N PRO A 188 11.85 7.47 -8.14
CA PRO A 188 12.47 6.71 -9.23
C PRO A 188 13.78 6.01 -8.85
N LEU A 189 14.51 6.53 -7.86
CA LEU A 189 15.77 5.94 -7.40
C LEU A 189 15.53 4.61 -6.65
N PHE A 190 14.40 4.50 -5.94
CA PHE A 190 14.02 3.38 -5.08
C PHE A 190 13.04 2.40 -5.75
N MET A 191 12.53 2.75 -6.93
CA MET A 191 11.57 1.94 -7.65
C MET A 191 12.23 0.72 -8.31
N ARG A 192 11.48 -0.39 -8.32
CA ARG A 192 11.80 -1.57 -9.12
C ARG A 192 11.49 -1.32 -10.60
N LYS A 193 12.10 -2.13 -11.47
CA LYS A 193 11.93 -2.04 -12.93
C LYS A 193 10.49 -2.28 -13.40
N ASP A 194 9.72 -3.05 -12.63
CA ASP A 194 8.33 -3.40 -12.92
C ASP A 194 7.34 -2.34 -12.42
N GLN A 195 7.79 -1.27 -11.78
CA GLN A 195 6.90 -0.23 -11.24
C GLN A 195 6.77 0.97 -12.18
N HIS A 196 5.81 1.85 -11.91
CA HIS A 196 5.64 3.09 -12.66
C HIS A 196 5.29 4.27 -11.78
N PHE A 197 6.04 5.36 -11.94
CA PHE A 197 5.76 6.64 -11.29
C PHE A 197 4.79 7.42 -12.17
N VAL A 198 3.72 7.94 -11.56
CA VAL A 198 2.77 8.82 -12.25
C VAL A 198 2.74 10.16 -11.56
N TRP A 199 2.94 11.23 -12.34
CA TRP A 199 2.82 12.57 -11.81
C TRP A 199 1.35 12.89 -11.52
N GLY A 200 1.06 13.31 -10.29
CA GLY A 200 -0.33 13.46 -9.83
C GLY A 200 -1.13 14.48 -10.65
N GLU A 201 -0.50 15.52 -11.19
CA GLU A 201 -1.17 16.48 -12.06
C GLU A 201 -1.57 15.89 -13.43
N GLU A 202 -0.76 14.97 -13.96
CA GLU A 202 -1.11 14.24 -15.19
C GLU A 202 -2.29 13.31 -14.94
N LEU A 203 -2.27 12.57 -13.82
CA LEU A 203 -3.40 11.71 -13.45
C LEU A 203 -4.68 12.52 -13.19
N LYS A 204 -4.60 13.65 -12.48
CA LYS A 204 -5.77 14.51 -12.24
C LYS A 204 -6.38 14.99 -13.55
N LYS A 205 -5.55 15.44 -14.50
CA LYS A 205 -6.00 15.88 -15.83
C LYS A 205 -6.67 14.74 -16.61
N ASP A 206 -6.09 13.55 -16.56
CA ASP A 206 -6.67 12.37 -17.21
C ASP A 206 -8.00 11.95 -16.58
N LEU A 207 -8.08 11.93 -15.24
CA LEU A 207 -9.32 11.64 -14.51
C LEU A 207 -10.43 12.66 -14.80
N ALA A 208 -10.11 13.95 -14.93
CA ALA A 208 -11.07 14.96 -15.34
C ALA A 208 -11.58 14.73 -16.78
N SER A 209 -10.69 14.28 -17.67
CA SER A 209 -11.04 13.93 -19.05
C SER A 209 -11.93 12.69 -19.11
N LEU A 210 -11.66 11.69 -18.24
CA LEU A 210 -12.50 10.50 -18.08
C LEU A 210 -13.88 10.85 -17.50
N ASP A 211 -13.93 11.71 -16.49
CA ASP A 211 -15.19 12.18 -15.91
C ASP A 211 -16.07 12.85 -16.98
N ALA A 212 -15.49 13.77 -17.77
CA ALA A 212 -16.19 14.41 -18.90
C ALA A 212 -16.65 13.39 -19.95
N HIS A 213 -15.81 12.41 -20.29
CA HIS A 213 -16.17 11.34 -21.22
C HIS A 213 -17.40 10.56 -20.73
N TYR A 214 -17.40 10.11 -19.47
CA TYR A 214 -18.54 9.39 -18.92
C TYR A 214 -19.77 10.27 -18.71
N HIS A 215 -19.59 11.57 -18.44
CA HIS A 215 -20.70 12.50 -18.26
C HIS A 215 -21.53 12.66 -19.53
N SER A 216 -20.88 12.52 -20.70
CA SER A 216 -21.53 12.54 -22.02
C SER A 216 -22.42 11.32 -22.31
N LEU A 217 -22.39 10.28 -21.46
CA LEU A 217 -23.26 9.12 -21.62
C LEU A 217 -24.73 9.46 -21.31
N PRO A 218 -25.69 8.79 -21.99
CA PRO A 218 -27.11 8.93 -21.68
C PRO A 218 -27.45 8.65 -20.21
N ASP A 219 -28.42 9.39 -19.66
CA ASP A 219 -28.86 9.25 -18.26
C ASP A 219 -29.35 7.84 -17.94
N GLU A 220 -29.98 7.15 -18.90
CA GLU A 220 -30.42 5.76 -18.76
C GLU A 220 -29.25 4.79 -18.49
N ILE A 221 -28.07 5.07 -19.05
CA ILE A 221 -26.86 4.28 -18.80
C ILE A 221 -26.26 4.65 -17.44
N LYS A 222 -26.22 5.94 -17.12
CA LYS A 222 -25.68 6.43 -15.84
C LYS A 222 -26.46 5.91 -14.63
N LYS A 223 -27.80 5.78 -14.73
CA LYS A 223 -28.66 5.19 -13.70
C LYS A 223 -28.35 3.72 -13.39
N LYS A 224 -27.74 2.97 -14.32
CA LYS A 224 -27.29 1.59 -14.08
C LYS A 224 -26.08 1.51 -13.15
N GLY A 225 -25.44 2.64 -12.85
CA GLY A 225 -24.30 2.78 -11.95
C GLY A 225 -22.94 2.60 -12.63
N ILE A 226 -21.88 3.17 -12.04
CA ILE A 226 -20.50 3.13 -12.55
C ILE A 226 -20.01 1.70 -12.81
N SER A 227 -20.37 0.76 -11.94
CA SER A 227 -19.97 -0.65 -12.09
C SER A 227 -20.49 -1.32 -13.37
N PHE A 228 -21.51 -0.73 -14.01
CA PHE A 228 -22.04 -1.20 -15.28
C PHE A 228 -21.23 -0.68 -16.49
N PHE A 229 -21.02 0.63 -16.58
CA PHE A 229 -20.47 1.27 -17.79
C PHE A 229 -18.97 1.60 -17.70
N ALA A 230 -18.40 1.68 -16.50
CA ALA A 230 -16.99 2.03 -16.27
C ALA A 230 -16.24 0.92 -15.50
N ASN A 231 -16.63 -0.34 -15.72
CA ASN A 231 -15.94 -1.51 -15.16
C ASN A 231 -14.53 -1.74 -15.74
N LYS A 232 -14.22 -1.05 -16.84
CA LYS A 232 -12.94 -1.06 -17.54
C LYS A 232 -12.70 0.34 -18.12
N PRO A 233 -11.45 0.79 -18.29
CA PRO A 233 -11.19 2.07 -18.92
C PRO A 233 -11.62 2.06 -20.41
N PRO A 234 -12.03 3.21 -20.96
CA PRO A 234 -12.50 3.31 -22.33
C PRO A 234 -11.33 3.20 -23.31
N LYS A 235 -11.55 2.54 -24.45
CA LYS A 235 -10.49 2.32 -25.45
C LYS A 235 -10.13 3.56 -26.27
N LYS A 236 -11.08 4.47 -26.43
CA LYS A 236 -10.93 5.71 -27.21
C LYS A 236 -11.69 6.85 -26.54
N PRO A 237 -11.11 8.06 -26.47
CA PRO A 237 -9.69 8.37 -26.76
C PRO A 237 -8.74 7.62 -25.81
N THR A 238 -7.44 7.60 -26.12
CA THR A 238 -6.44 6.96 -25.24
C THR A 238 -6.25 7.82 -23.99
N PHE A 239 -6.56 7.25 -22.83
CA PHE A 239 -6.36 7.88 -21.51
C PHE A 239 -5.15 7.28 -20.81
N LEU A 240 -4.49 8.03 -19.95
CA LEU A 240 -3.39 7.54 -19.10
C LEU A 240 -3.82 6.31 -18.29
N VAL A 241 -5.04 6.31 -17.71
CA VAL A 241 -5.57 5.13 -17.01
C VAL A 241 -5.63 3.89 -17.92
N THR A 242 -5.92 4.07 -19.20
CA THR A 242 -5.97 2.96 -20.19
C THR A 242 -4.57 2.40 -20.43
N GLU A 243 -3.57 3.26 -20.59
CA GLU A 243 -2.17 2.86 -20.76
C GLU A 243 -1.61 2.12 -19.54
N LEU A 244 -1.96 2.60 -18.34
CA LEU A 244 -1.61 1.94 -17.09
C LEU A 244 -2.25 0.55 -17.00
N TRP A 245 -3.52 0.40 -17.42
CA TRP A 245 -4.17 -0.90 -17.46
C TRP A 245 -3.52 -1.86 -18.47
N ASP A 246 -3.18 -1.37 -19.66
CA ASP A 246 -2.47 -2.17 -20.67
C ASP A 246 -1.12 -2.67 -20.15
N LYS A 247 -0.39 -1.84 -19.40
CA LYS A 247 0.91 -2.19 -18.82
C LYS A 247 0.81 -3.22 -17.69
N PHE A 248 -0.12 -3.01 -16.76
CA PHE A 248 -0.16 -3.76 -15.49
C PHE A 248 -1.17 -4.90 -15.45
N PHE A 249 -2.14 -4.93 -16.36
CA PHE A 249 -3.16 -5.97 -16.44
C PHE A 249 -3.26 -6.56 -17.85
N PRO A 250 -2.16 -7.07 -18.44
CA PRO A 250 -2.15 -7.54 -19.81
C PRO A 250 -3.28 -8.56 -20.04
N GLY A 251 -4.03 -8.39 -21.13
CA GLY A 251 -5.19 -9.25 -21.43
C GLY A 251 -6.50 -8.82 -20.77
N TRP A 252 -6.55 -7.71 -20.01
CA TRP A 252 -7.81 -7.17 -19.46
C TRP A 252 -8.85 -6.87 -20.55
N GLN A 253 -8.39 -6.61 -21.76
CA GLN A 253 -9.23 -6.33 -22.93
C GLN A 253 -9.84 -7.59 -23.57
N LEU A 254 -9.24 -8.76 -23.35
CA LEU A 254 -9.80 -10.00 -23.83
C LEU A 254 -11.13 -10.20 -23.10
N SER A 255 -12.22 -10.32 -23.85
CA SER A 255 -13.47 -10.78 -23.26
C SER A 255 -13.17 -12.18 -22.75
N GLN A 256 -13.06 -12.35 -21.44
CA GLN A 256 -13.37 -13.66 -20.89
C GLN A 256 -14.78 -13.93 -21.40
N ASN A 257 -14.92 -14.93 -22.26
CA ASN A 257 -16.20 -15.51 -22.59
C ASN A 257 -16.81 -15.92 -21.26
N LYS A 258 -17.55 -15.00 -20.62
CA LYS A 258 -18.31 -15.30 -19.42
C LYS A 258 -19.37 -16.24 -19.92
N THR A 259 -19.11 -17.54 -19.84
CA THR A 259 -20.12 -18.57 -19.98
C THR A 259 -21.30 -18.07 -19.15
N LYS A 260 -22.44 -17.83 -19.79
CA LYS A 260 -23.62 -17.35 -19.08
C LYS A 260 -23.95 -18.44 -18.07
N LEU A 261 -23.62 -18.19 -16.79
CA LEU A 261 -24.04 -19.04 -15.69
C LEU A 261 -25.55 -19.23 -15.81
N SER A 262 -25.98 -20.48 -15.85
CA SER A 262 -27.39 -20.86 -15.79
C SER A 262 -27.99 -20.35 -14.48
N GLU A 263 -29.32 -20.20 -14.44
CA GLU A 263 -30.01 -19.77 -13.21
C GLU A 263 -29.75 -20.72 -12.04
N LYS A 264 -29.61 -22.01 -12.31
CA LYS A 264 -29.31 -23.04 -11.32
C LYS A 264 -27.90 -22.87 -10.72
N GLU A 265 -26.89 -22.61 -11.56
CA GLU A 265 -25.53 -22.35 -11.09
C GLU A 265 -25.45 -21.06 -10.27
N ARG A 266 -26.16 -20.00 -10.70
CA ARG A 266 -26.26 -18.75 -9.92
C ARG A 266 -26.92 -18.97 -8.56
N ALA A 267 -28.00 -19.72 -8.51
CA ALA A 267 -28.69 -20.04 -7.26
C ALA A 267 -27.78 -20.82 -6.30
N SER A 268 -27.05 -21.82 -6.83
CA SER A 268 -26.08 -22.61 -6.04
C SER A 268 -24.96 -21.75 -5.48
N ILE A 269 -24.39 -20.82 -6.26
CA ILE A 269 -23.34 -19.91 -5.79
C ILE A 269 -23.89 -18.97 -4.71
N LEU A 270 -25.11 -18.44 -4.89
CA LEU A 270 -25.74 -17.58 -3.89
C LEU A 270 -26.02 -18.33 -2.58
N GLU A 271 -26.44 -19.59 -2.66
CA GLU A 271 -26.63 -20.45 -1.50
C GLU A 271 -25.31 -20.71 -0.77
N GLU A 272 -24.23 -21.01 -1.49
CA GLU A 272 -22.88 -21.20 -0.92
C GLU A 272 -22.37 -19.91 -0.25
N VAL A 273 -22.53 -18.76 -0.90
CA VAL A 273 -22.17 -17.46 -0.32
C VAL A 273 -22.99 -17.16 0.93
N ASN A 274 -24.30 -17.44 0.95
CA ASN A 274 -25.14 -17.25 2.12
C ASN A 274 -24.77 -18.20 3.26
N ASN A 275 -24.47 -19.46 2.96
CA ASN A 275 -24.01 -20.44 3.95
C ASN A 275 -22.69 -19.99 4.59
N LEU A 276 -21.72 -19.53 3.78
CA LEU A 276 -20.48 -18.94 4.28
C LEU A 276 -20.75 -17.67 5.10
N PHE A 277 -21.69 -16.83 4.68
CA PHE A 277 -22.04 -15.61 5.39
C PHE A 277 -22.56 -15.91 6.81
N ASN A 278 -23.47 -16.90 6.93
CA ASN A 278 -24.10 -17.29 8.19
C ASN A 278 -23.17 -18.11 9.12
N LEU A 279 -22.28 -18.93 8.58
CA LEU A 279 -21.33 -19.73 9.39
C LEU A 279 -20.30 -18.89 10.14
N ASN A 280 -19.99 -17.68 9.65
CA ASN A 280 -19.06 -16.77 10.33
C ASN A 280 -19.58 -16.26 11.67
N GLU A 281 -20.89 -16.32 11.92
CA GLU A 281 -21.43 -15.92 13.23
C GLU A 281 -21.14 -16.95 14.33
N SER A 282 -20.61 -18.14 14.01
CA SER A 282 -20.61 -19.29 14.91
C SER A 282 -19.27 -20.00 15.20
N LYS A 283 -18.11 -19.61 14.64
CA LYS A 283 -16.80 -20.23 15.04
C LYS A 283 -15.63 -19.26 15.12
N GLN A 284 -15.05 -19.15 16.33
CA GLN A 284 -13.78 -18.46 16.61
C GLN A 284 -12.60 -19.45 16.48
N GLY A 285 -11.71 -19.18 15.54
CA GLY A 285 -10.39 -19.82 15.47
C GLY A 285 -9.48 -18.97 14.60
N THR A 286 -8.45 -18.38 15.20
CA THR A 286 -7.43 -17.60 14.49
C THR A 286 -6.32 -18.55 14.02
N ALA A 287 -6.15 -18.72 12.72
CA ALA A 287 -5.00 -19.38 12.13
C ALA A 287 -4.36 -18.44 11.10
N ASP A 288 -3.03 -18.31 11.13
CA ASP A 288 -2.29 -17.63 10.07
C ASP A 288 -2.28 -18.53 8.82
N ILE A 289 -3.22 -18.33 7.90
CA ILE A 289 -3.24 -18.99 6.59
C ILE A 289 -2.95 -17.94 5.52
N TYR A 290 -2.04 -18.26 4.60
CA TYR A 290 -1.75 -17.42 3.44
C TYR A 290 -2.87 -17.59 2.40
N ILE A 291 -3.25 -16.51 1.71
CA ILE A 291 -4.31 -16.55 0.66
C ILE A 291 -4.07 -17.68 -0.36
N ASN A 292 -2.81 -17.98 -0.66
CA ASN A 292 -2.43 -19.03 -1.62
C ASN A 292 -2.77 -20.46 -1.16
N ASP A 293 -3.05 -20.66 0.13
CA ASP A 293 -3.38 -21.96 0.72
C ASP A 293 -4.90 -22.15 0.93
N THR A 294 -5.72 -21.27 0.34
CA THR A 294 -7.19 -21.29 0.48
C THR A 294 -7.88 -21.57 -0.84
N ASP A 295 -8.97 -22.35 -0.77
CA ASP A 295 -9.79 -22.72 -1.93
C ASP A 295 -10.73 -21.58 -2.34
N SER A 296 -11.14 -20.73 -1.38
CA SER A 296 -12.00 -19.59 -1.64
C SER A 296 -11.81 -18.43 -0.66
N LEU A 297 -12.10 -17.20 -1.13
CA LEU A 297 -11.93 -15.95 -0.38
C LEU A 297 -13.24 -15.16 -0.35
N LEU A 298 -13.76 -14.90 0.85
CA LEU A 298 -14.92 -14.03 1.06
C LEU A 298 -14.48 -12.72 1.70
N ILE A 299 -14.77 -11.60 1.03
CA ILE A 299 -14.47 -10.26 1.56
C ILE A 299 -15.78 -9.51 1.77
N LYS A 300 -16.10 -9.16 3.01
CA LYS A 300 -17.27 -8.34 3.35
C LYS A 300 -16.88 -6.86 3.37
N ARG A 301 -17.61 -6.01 2.65
CA ARG A 301 -17.37 -4.55 2.62
C ARG A 301 -18.68 -3.78 2.64
N LYS A 302 -18.76 -2.73 3.46
CA LYS A 302 -19.81 -1.71 3.29
C LYS A 302 -19.41 -0.79 2.15
N MET A 303 -20.36 -0.45 1.28
CA MET A 303 -20.14 0.48 0.17
C MET A 303 -21.16 1.61 0.23
N ARG A 304 -20.77 2.80 -0.25
CA ARG A 304 -21.70 3.90 -0.43
C ARG A 304 -22.61 3.66 -1.62
N LYS A 305 -23.83 4.20 -1.57
CA LYS A 305 -24.75 4.22 -2.72
C LYS A 305 -24.23 5.14 -3.84
N GLN A 306 -23.72 6.30 -3.45
CA GLN A 306 -23.30 7.39 -4.35
C GLN A 306 -21.99 8.02 -3.87
N LYS A 307 -21.20 8.52 -4.83
CA LYS A 307 -20.01 9.35 -4.56
C LYS A 307 -19.96 10.50 -5.55
N GLY A 308 -20.09 11.73 -5.05
CA GLY A 308 -20.24 12.92 -5.91
C GLY A 308 -21.48 12.78 -6.82
N SER A 309 -21.30 13.03 -8.11
CA SER A 309 -22.37 12.93 -9.12
C SER A 309 -22.70 11.50 -9.56
N TRP A 310 -22.01 10.49 -9.02
CA TRP A 310 -22.04 9.13 -9.57
C TRP A 310 -22.66 8.10 -8.62
N VAL A 311 -23.62 7.33 -9.14
CA VAL A 311 -24.18 6.15 -8.47
C VAL A 311 -23.22 4.96 -8.65
N LEU A 312 -22.84 4.28 -7.56
CA LEU A 312 -21.83 3.21 -7.60
C LEU A 312 -22.41 1.84 -7.98
N LEU A 313 -23.64 1.57 -7.55
CA LEU A 313 -24.36 0.31 -7.76
C LEU A 313 -25.68 0.56 -8.49
N ASN A 314 -26.18 -0.44 -9.20
CA ASN A 314 -27.49 -0.36 -9.83
C ASN A 314 -28.60 -0.23 -8.77
N GLU A 315 -29.60 0.63 -9.00
CA GLU A 315 -30.76 0.85 -8.12
C GLU A 315 -31.44 -0.47 -7.70
N GLY A 316 -31.58 -1.44 -8.61
CA GLY A 316 -32.20 -2.74 -8.30
C GLY A 316 -31.41 -3.64 -7.33
N VAL A 317 -30.14 -3.32 -7.05
CA VAL A 317 -29.32 -4.00 -6.01
C VAL A 317 -29.43 -3.25 -4.67
N LEU A 318 -29.70 -1.95 -4.72
CA LEU A 318 -29.73 -1.06 -3.56
C LEU A 318 -31.05 -1.12 -2.78
N ASP A 319 -32.15 -1.56 -3.41
CA ASP A 319 -33.45 -1.73 -2.75
C ASP A 319 -33.58 -3.04 -1.96
N LYS A 320 -32.51 -3.86 -1.92
CA LYS A 320 -32.48 -5.18 -1.25
C LYS A 320 -31.48 -5.29 -0.09
N THR A 321 -30.86 -4.19 0.30
CA THR A 321 -29.84 -4.08 1.38
C THR A 321 -30.27 -3.06 2.41
#